data_AF-A0A7I7USB7-F1
#
_entry.id   AF-A0A7I7USB7-F1
#
_cell.length_a   1.000
_cell.length_b   1.000
_cell.length_c   1.000
_cell.angle_alpha   90.00
_cell.angle_beta   90.00
_cell.angle_gamma   90.00
#
_symmetry.space_group_name_H-M   'P 1'
#
loop_
_entity.id
_entity.type
_entity.pdbx_description
1 polymer ?
#
loop_
_entity_poly.entity_id
_entity_poly.type
_entity_poly.pdbx_seq_one_letter_code
_entity_poly.pdbx_strand_id
1 'polypeptide(L)'
;MPSQRPWPGRLWQARLVDLPQPDPDLPHLADVVPSVLAAMGSAGFEARIPLRGDIAGACVLLIDGLGAELLDAHVADAPVLAGLRGQTLQVGFPSTTVAGLTALGTGCRTGEHGLVGYSFRLPDVGLINPLRWRPHPWGDDLRVEVPPEDVQPHPTVFERATSAGVAVNIISGAQFTNSGLTRAALRGGQYVGVHALGDLASRVRETLSANGFCYAYHSELDLLGHLYGPGSAAWRMQLRHVDRLVASILEEMPPGRLLAVVADHGMVSVDPADVVDIDDRQALLNGVAAVGGEPRARHVYIEDGALADVLVTWQESLADRAWVVSRDQAIDAGWFGERVNDAVRPRIGDVVAAARGSAAMVRREIEPMESSLIGHHGSLTFAEQAVPLLLAYG
;
A
#
# COMPACT_ATOMS: atom_id res chain seq x y z
N MET A 1 60.15 20.45 24.45
CA MET A 1 58.94 19.63 24.69
C MET A 1 57.72 20.52 24.49
N PRO A 2 56.95 20.38 23.41
CA PRO A 2 55.68 21.09 23.27
C PRO A 2 54.51 20.13 23.56
N SER A 3 53.82 20.37 24.67
CA SER A 3 52.62 19.63 25.07
C SER A 3 51.35 20.27 24.49
N GLN A 4 50.71 19.52 23.59
CA GLN A 4 49.27 19.33 23.38
C GLN A 4 48.35 20.57 23.31
N ARG A 5 47.88 20.85 22.09
CA ARG A 5 46.54 21.44 21.86
C ARG A 5 45.54 20.28 21.68
N PRO A 6 44.31 20.35 22.22
CA PRO A 6 43.30 19.34 21.95
C PRO A 6 42.79 19.47 20.50
N TRP A 7 42.58 18.33 19.86
CA TRP A 7 41.89 18.20 18.57
C TRP A 7 40.43 18.65 18.73
N PRO A 8 39.87 19.48 17.83
CA PRO A 8 38.43 19.62 17.75
C PRO A 8 37.87 18.32 17.16
N GLY A 9 37.14 17.58 17.98
CA GLY A 9 36.31 16.46 17.53
C GLY A 9 35.41 16.92 16.39
N ARG A 10 35.38 16.12 15.32
CA ARG A 10 34.37 16.25 14.28
C ARG A 10 33.03 15.97 14.94
N LEU A 11 32.32 17.05 15.31
CA LEU A 11 30.88 17.02 15.45
C LEU A 11 30.36 16.60 14.08
N TRP A 12 30.01 15.31 13.96
CA TRP A 12 29.18 14.84 12.86
C TRP A 12 27.83 15.56 12.99
N GLN A 13 27.74 16.74 12.38
CA GLN A 13 26.44 17.31 12.06
C GLN A 13 25.82 16.31 11.11
N ALA A 14 24.86 15.53 11.62
CA ALA A 14 23.93 14.81 10.77
C ALA A 14 23.49 15.78 9.70
N ARG A 15 23.78 15.48 8.43
CA ARG A 15 23.18 16.24 7.34
C ARG A 15 21.68 16.16 7.61
N LEU A 16 21.06 17.29 7.90
CA LEU A 16 19.61 17.42 7.88
C LEU A 16 19.21 17.07 6.46
N VAL A 17 18.83 15.81 6.23
CA VAL A 17 18.17 15.40 5.02
C VAL A 17 16.74 15.89 5.19
N ASP A 18 16.27 16.79 4.32
CA ASP A 18 14.83 17.07 4.23
C ASP A 18 14.16 15.76 3.84
N LEU A 19 13.55 15.11 4.83
CA LEU A 19 12.84 13.86 4.63
C LEU A 19 11.51 14.18 3.95
N PRO A 20 11.07 13.37 2.97
CA PRO A 20 9.71 13.46 2.48
C PRO A 20 8.75 13.25 3.65
N GLN A 21 7.77 14.13 3.76
CA GLN A 21 6.70 14.02 4.73
C GLN A 21 5.40 13.86 3.95
N PRO A 22 4.55 12.88 4.34
CA PRO A 22 3.15 12.84 3.92
C PRO A 22 2.50 14.21 4.02
N ASP A 23 1.80 14.64 2.96
CA ASP A 23 1.08 15.92 2.96
C ASP A 23 -0.17 15.80 3.86
N PRO A 24 -0.24 16.54 4.97
CA PRO A 24 -1.38 16.48 5.88
C PRO A 24 -2.66 17.09 5.29
N ASP A 25 -2.55 17.90 4.24
CA ASP A 25 -3.69 18.57 3.60
C ASP A 25 -4.35 17.68 2.53
N LEU A 26 -3.69 16.61 2.07
CA LEU A 26 -4.28 15.65 1.14
C LEU A 26 -5.12 14.60 1.88
N PRO A 27 -6.37 14.34 1.42
CA PRO A 27 -7.15 13.24 1.98
C PRO A 27 -6.46 11.91 1.73
N HIS A 28 -6.56 10.99 2.70
CA HIS A 28 -5.85 9.73 2.62
C HIS A 28 -6.78 8.59 2.20
N LEU A 29 -6.22 7.57 1.56
CA LEU A 29 -6.91 6.35 1.19
C LEU A 29 -7.73 5.69 2.32
N ALA A 30 -7.23 5.66 3.57
CA ALA A 30 -7.95 5.03 4.68
C ALA A 30 -9.27 5.75 5.01
N ASP A 31 -9.42 7.00 4.55
CA ASP A 31 -10.59 7.81 4.83
C ASP A 31 -11.74 7.54 3.85
N VAL A 32 -11.49 6.81 2.76
CA VAL A 32 -12.46 6.54 1.69
C VAL A 32 -13.66 5.73 2.17
N VAL A 33 -13.42 4.52 2.69
CA VAL A 33 -14.53 3.63 3.10
C VAL A 33 -15.33 4.24 4.26
N PRO A 34 -14.71 4.78 5.33
CA PRO A 34 -15.45 5.50 6.37
C PRO A 34 -16.31 6.65 5.82
N SER A 35 -15.77 7.45 4.89
CA SER A 35 -16.53 8.57 4.32
C SER A 35 -17.70 8.11 3.47
N VAL A 36 -17.54 7.01 2.71
CA VAL A 36 -18.63 6.41 1.94
C VAL A 36 -19.73 5.86 2.85
N LEU A 37 -19.37 5.16 3.92
CA LEU A 37 -20.34 4.62 4.89
C LEU A 37 -21.06 5.74 5.65
N ALA A 38 -20.37 6.83 5.97
CA ALA A 38 -20.99 8.03 6.55
C ALA A 38 -21.97 8.69 5.57
N ALA A 39 -21.64 8.77 4.27
CA ALA A 39 -22.53 9.28 3.23
C ALA A 39 -23.78 8.41 3.01
N MET A 40 -23.70 7.11 3.36
CA MET A 40 -24.85 6.19 3.43
C MET A 40 -25.68 6.33 4.72
N GLY A 41 -25.30 7.24 5.63
CA GLY A 41 -26.00 7.46 6.91
C GLY A 41 -25.68 6.42 7.98
N SER A 42 -24.62 5.61 7.81
CA SER A 42 -24.18 4.66 8.84
C SER A 42 -23.51 5.39 10.01
N ALA A 43 -23.99 5.13 11.23
CA ALA A 43 -23.44 5.76 12.44
C ALA A 43 -22.03 5.23 12.78
N GLY A 44 -21.22 6.06 13.42
CA GLY A 44 -19.88 5.67 13.89
C GLY A 44 -18.77 5.76 12.84
N PHE A 45 -19.04 6.36 11.69
CA PHE A 45 -18.05 6.68 10.66
C PHE A 45 -17.91 8.20 10.48
N GLU A 46 -16.68 8.64 10.25
CA GLU A 46 -16.34 10.05 10.06
C GLU A 46 -16.17 10.36 8.57
N ALA A 47 -16.86 11.41 8.09
CA ALA A 47 -16.77 11.87 6.71
C ALA A 47 -15.60 12.86 6.53
N ARG A 48 -14.37 12.32 6.45
CA ARG A 48 -13.16 13.11 6.20
C ARG A 48 -12.99 13.49 4.73
N ILE A 49 -13.63 12.73 3.83
CA ILE A 49 -13.75 13.06 2.41
C ILE A 49 -15.17 13.58 2.16
N PRO A 50 -15.34 14.80 1.62
CA PRO A 50 -16.66 15.35 1.36
C PRO A 50 -17.33 14.61 0.20
N LEU A 51 -18.45 13.94 0.49
CA LEU A 51 -19.29 13.23 -0.47
C LEU A 51 -20.74 13.73 -0.38
N ARG A 52 -21.51 13.57 -1.47
CA ARG A 52 -22.97 13.81 -1.42
C ARG A 52 -23.60 12.82 -0.43
N GLY A 53 -24.51 13.31 0.42
CA GLY A 53 -25.30 12.48 1.33
C GLY A 53 -26.46 11.76 0.64
N ASP A 54 -27.28 11.09 1.44
CA ASP A 54 -28.46 10.32 1.01
C ASP A 54 -28.13 9.18 0.01
N ILE A 55 -26.96 8.57 0.18
CA ILE A 55 -26.53 7.44 -0.65
C ILE A 55 -27.20 6.15 -0.16
N ALA A 56 -28.06 5.57 -0.99
CA ALA A 56 -28.77 4.34 -0.63
C ALA A 56 -27.91 3.09 -0.78
N GLY A 57 -26.96 3.08 -1.72
CA GLY A 57 -26.03 1.97 -1.95
C GLY A 57 -24.73 2.47 -2.57
N ALA A 58 -23.62 1.83 -2.21
CA ALA A 58 -22.30 2.29 -2.65
C ALA A 58 -21.34 1.15 -2.98
N CYS A 59 -20.42 1.43 -3.90
CA CYS A 59 -19.28 0.58 -4.20
C CYS A 59 -17.99 1.39 -4.08
N VAL A 60 -17.03 0.87 -3.33
CA VAL A 60 -15.63 1.29 -3.41
C VAL A 60 -14.89 0.25 -4.23
N LEU A 61 -14.54 0.60 -5.47
CA LEU A 61 -13.78 -0.24 -6.39
C LEU A 61 -12.31 0.16 -6.35
N LEU A 62 -11.46 -0.71 -5.81
CA LEU A 62 -10.01 -0.56 -5.90
C LEU A 62 -9.48 -1.20 -7.18
N ILE A 63 -8.76 -0.41 -7.96
CA ILE A 63 -7.94 -0.88 -9.09
C ILE A 63 -6.49 -0.80 -8.65
N ASP A 64 -5.88 -1.96 -8.45
CA ASP A 64 -4.50 -2.08 -7.96
C ASP A 64 -3.52 -1.42 -8.94
N GLY A 65 -2.62 -0.59 -8.41
CA GLY A 65 -1.59 0.11 -9.19
C GLY A 65 -2.07 1.24 -10.12
N LEU A 66 -3.33 1.71 -9.99
CA LEU A 66 -3.85 2.84 -10.78
C LEU A 66 -3.37 4.20 -10.22
N GLY A 67 -2.11 4.54 -10.47
CA GLY A 67 -1.53 5.83 -10.04
C GLY A 67 -2.18 7.06 -10.71
N ALA A 68 -2.27 8.18 -9.98
CA ALA A 68 -2.92 9.41 -10.46
C ALA A 68 -2.24 9.97 -11.72
N GLU A 69 -0.91 10.12 -11.69
CA GLU A 69 -0.14 10.61 -12.84
C GLU A 69 -0.21 9.65 -14.04
N LEU A 70 -0.30 8.34 -13.78
CA LEU A 70 -0.42 7.32 -14.83
C LEU A 70 -1.77 7.40 -15.54
N LEU A 71 -2.86 7.62 -14.80
CA LEU A 71 -4.17 7.85 -15.40
C LEU A 71 -4.17 9.15 -16.21
N ASP A 72 -3.66 10.23 -15.64
CA ASP A 72 -3.64 11.55 -16.28
C ASP A 72 -2.77 11.54 -17.57
N ALA A 73 -1.70 10.76 -17.61
CA ALA A 73 -0.87 10.58 -18.80
C ALA A 73 -1.51 9.71 -19.90
N HIS A 74 -2.54 8.90 -19.56
CA HIS A 74 -3.14 7.92 -20.46
C HIS A 74 -4.67 8.08 -20.60
N VAL A 75 -5.19 9.29 -20.46
CA VAL A 75 -6.64 9.59 -20.56
C VAL A 75 -7.29 9.11 -21.85
N ALA A 76 -6.55 9.03 -22.96
CA ALA A 76 -7.06 8.51 -24.23
C ALA A 76 -7.32 7.00 -24.23
N ASP A 77 -6.70 6.26 -23.31
CA ASP A 77 -6.92 4.82 -23.10
C ASP A 77 -8.05 4.56 -22.09
N ALA A 78 -8.43 5.55 -21.26
CA ALA A 78 -9.49 5.42 -20.26
C ALA A 78 -10.40 6.66 -20.17
N PRO A 79 -11.21 6.94 -21.22
CA PRO A 79 -12.07 8.11 -21.27
C PRO A 79 -13.16 8.14 -20.20
N VAL A 80 -13.67 6.99 -19.74
CA VAL A 80 -14.68 6.94 -18.66
C VAL A 80 -14.03 7.28 -17.33
N LEU A 81 -12.90 6.65 -17.00
CA LEU A 81 -12.17 6.97 -15.77
C LEU A 81 -11.74 8.45 -15.75
N ALA A 82 -11.22 8.96 -16.86
CA ALA A 82 -10.82 10.37 -17.01
C ALA A 82 -12.01 11.33 -16.84
N GLY A 83 -13.19 10.97 -17.35
CA GLY A 83 -14.41 11.76 -17.19
C GLY A 83 -14.92 11.83 -15.75
N LEU A 84 -14.56 10.86 -14.91
CA LEU A 84 -14.92 10.81 -13.48
C LEU A 84 -13.83 11.40 -12.56
N ARG A 85 -12.73 11.90 -13.13
CA ARG A 85 -11.55 12.36 -12.40
C ARG A 85 -11.90 13.48 -11.42
N GLY A 86 -11.88 13.13 -10.13
CA GLY A 86 -12.05 14.06 -9.01
C GLY A 86 -10.70 14.47 -8.41
N GLN A 87 -10.66 14.57 -7.07
CA GLN A 87 -9.44 14.90 -6.33
C GLN A 87 -8.42 13.75 -6.34
N THR A 88 -7.18 14.08 -5.99
CA THR A 88 -6.11 13.10 -5.72
C THR A 88 -6.13 12.77 -4.23
N LEU A 89 -5.89 11.49 -3.91
CA LEU A 89 -5.66 11.01 -2.54
C LEU A 89 -4.20 10.67 -2.34
N GLN A 90 -3.76 10.70 -1.09
CA GLN A 90 -2.48 10.15 -0.70
C GLN A 90 -2.65 8.75 -0.08
N VAL A 91 -1.70 7.85 -0.34
CA VAL A 91 -1.63 6.54 0.30
C VAL A 91 -0.57 6.52 1.41
N GLY A 92 -0.60 5.46 2.24
CA GLY A 92 0.35 5.30 3.34
C GLY A 92 1.74 4.88 2.87
N PHE A 93 2.70 4.85 3.79
CA PHE A 93 4.01 4.22 3.55
C PHE A 93 4.16 2.90 4.34
N PRO A 94 4.67 1.85 3.69
CA PRO A 94 5.00 1.78 2.26
C PRO A 94 3.75 1.83 1.37
N SER A 95 3.89 2.40 0.18
CA SER A 95 2.82 2.51 -0.82
C SER A 95 2.65 1.16 -1.54
N THR A 96 2.07 0.19 -0.85
CA THR A 96 2.02 -1.21 -1.28
C THR A 96 0.64 -1.80 -1.06
N THR A 97 0.25 -2.79 -1.87
CA THR A 97 -1.06 -3.47 -1.79
C THR A 97 -1.40 -3.88 -0.36
N VAL A 98 -0.45 -4.47 0.36
CA VAL A 98 -0.64 -4.91 1.76
C VAL A 98 -1.11 -3.76 2.66
N ALA A 99 -0.45 -2.61 2.59
CA ALA A 99 -0.78 -1.46 3.41
C ALA A 99 -2.04 -0.76 2.90
N GLY A 100 -2.21 -0.60 1.59
CA GLY A 100 -3.38 0.05 0.99
C GLY A 100 -4.69 -0.69 1.24
N LEU A 101 -4.70 -2.02 1.03
CA LEU A 101 -5.86 -2.85 1.33
C LEU A 101 -6.21 -2.82 2.81
N THR A 102 -5.21 -2.87 3.69
CA THR A 102 -5.44 -2.81 5.13
C THR A 102 -5.92 -1.43 5.56
N ALA A 103 -5.43 -0.35 4.95
CA ALA A 103 -5.89 1.00 5.21
C ALA A 103 -7.38 1.17 4.86
N LEU A 104 -7.81 0.72 3.68
CA LEU A 104 -9.24 0.73 3.31
C LEU A 104 -10.08 -0.15 4.23
N GLY A 105 -9.58 -1.33 4.55
CA GLY A 105 -10.28 -2.31 5.36
C GLY A 105 -10.42 -1.93 6.83
N THR A 106 -9.52 -1.13 7.38
CA THR A 106 -9.53 -0.75 8.80
C THR A 106 -9.95 0.70 9.03
N GLY A 107 -9.76 1.56 8.03
CA GLY A 107 -9.85 3.01 8.14
C GLY A 107 -8.66 3.62 8.88
N CYS A 108 -7.56 2.88 9.04
CA CYS A 108 -6.41 3.28 9.84
C CYS A 108 -5.16 3.49 8.98
N ARG A 109 -4.19 4.25 9.50
CA ARG A 109 -2.86 4.42 8.88
C ARG A 109 -1.95 3.23 9.19
N THR A 110 -0.82 3.10 8.48
CA THR A 110 0.08 1.94 8.54
C THR A 110 0.62 1.62 9.93
N GLY A 111 1.00 2.65 10.68
CA GLY A 111 1.47 2.54 12.07
C GLY A 111 0.42 2.04 13.05
N GLU A 112 -0.87 2.20 12.71
CA GLU A 112 -1.98 1.73 13.54
C GLU A 112 -2.39 0.30 13.19
N HIS A 113 -2.59 0.01 11.90
CA HIS A 113 -3.04 -1.33 11.47
C HIS A 113 -1.92 -2.37 11.45
N GLY A 114 -0.65 -1.96 11.36
CA GLY A 114 0.51 -2.82 11.61
C GLY A 114 0.95 -3.74 10.49
N LEU A 115 0.41 -3.57 9.28
CA LEU A 115 0.81 -4.33 8.09
C LEU A 115 1.74 -3.43 7.28
N VAL A 116 3.03 -3.48 7.62
CA VAL A 116 3.99 -2.41 7.31
C VAL A 116 4.84 -2.66 6.06
N GLY A 117 4.43 -3.57 5.17
CA GLY A 117 5.14 -3.81 3.89
C GLY A 117 4.80 -5.13 3.21
N TYR A 118 5.28 -5.31 1.97
CA TYR A 118 5.25 -6.60 1.25
C TYR A 118 5.88 -7.75 2.03
N SER A 119 6.90 -7.45 2.83
CA SER A 119 7.41 -8.35 3.86
C SER A 119 7.80 -7.57 5.11
N PHE A 120 7.59 -8.15 6.28
CA PHE A 120 8.01 -7.53 7.54
C PHE A 120 8.23 -8.59 8.63
N ARG A 121 8.94 -8.23 9.69
CA ARG A 121 9.24 -9.15 10.80
C ARG A 121 8.08 -9.16 11.80
N LEU A 122 7.62 -10.34 12.15
CA LEU A 122 6.85 -10.55 13.37
C LEU A 122 7.78 -11.02 14.49
N PRO A 123 7.63 -10.50 15.73
CA PRO A 123 8.32 -11.03 16.89
C PRO A 123 8.13 -12.54 17.01
N ASP A 124 9.18 -13.27 17.38
CA ASP A 124 9.21 -14.72 17.58
C ASP A 124 8.88 -15.61 16.37
N VAL A 125 8.53 -15.02 15.22
CA VAL A 125 8.22 -15.74 13.97
C VAL A 125 9.28 -15.50 12.90
N GLY A 126 9.74 -14.25 12.74
CA GLY A 126 10.66 -13.86 11.66
C GLY A 126 9.96 -13.08 10.53
N LEU A 127 10.60 -13.01 9.36
CA LEU A 127 10.04 -12.31 8.21
C LEU A 127 8.86 -13.09 7.63
N ILE A 128 7.76 -12.39 7.38
CA ILE A 128 6.57 -12.93 6.72
C ILE A 128 6.22 -12.14 5.48
N ASN A 129 5.56 -12.80 4.53
CA ASN A 129 4.89 -12.19 3.39
C ASN A 129 3.36 -12.29 3.65
N PRO A 130 2.67 -11.17 3.96
CA PRO A 130 1.25 -11.17 4.27
C PRO A 130 0.36 -11.36 3.03
N LEU A 131 0.82 -11.15 1.79
CA LEU A 131 0.01 -11.49 0.61
C LEU A 131 -0.22 -13.00 0.54
N ARG A 132 0.81 -13.79 0.86
CA ARG A 132 0.75 -15.27 0.85
C ARG A 132 0.45 -15.86 2.23
N TRP A 133 0.64 -15.09 3.29
CA TRP A 133 0.56 -15.47 4.70
C TRP A 133 1.53 -16.60 5.09
N ARG A 134 2.81 -16.42 4.75
CA ARG A 134 3.90 -17.41 4.88
C ARG A 134 5.21 -16.74 5.32
N PRO A 135 6.23 -17.48 5.76
CA PRO A 135 7.57 -16.92 5.91
C PRO A 135 8.06 -16.33 4.58
N HIS A 136 8.80 -15.23 4.65
CA HIS A 136 9.42 -14.60 3.48
C HIS A 136 10.88 -15.07 3.34
N PRO A 137 11.32 -15.52 2.15
CA PRO A 137 10.58 -15.48 0.89
C PRO A 137 9.73 -16.73 0.61
N TRP A 138 9.97 -17.82 1.35
CA TRP A 138 9.36 -19.12 1.12
C TRP A 138 9.10 -19.81 2.46
N GLY A 139 8.07 -20.64 2.51
CA GLY A 139 7.75 -21.48 3.66
C GLY A 139 6.31 -21.97 3.62
N ASP A 140 5.91 -22.62 4.70
CA ASP A 140 4.56 -23.14 4.87
C ASP A 140 3.56 -22.06 5.27
N ASP A 141 2.29 -22.41 5.19
CA ASP A 141 1.17 -21.53 5.57
C ASP A 141 1.18 -21.22 7.07
N LEU A 142 1.21 -19.93 7.42
CA LEU A 142 1.25 -19.49 8.82
C LEU A 142 -0.12 -19.22 9.42
N ARG A 143 -1.25 -19.41 8.71
CA ARG A 143 -2.56 -18.95 9.20
C ARG A 143 -3.02 -19.61 10.51
N VAL A 144 -2.45 -20.75 10.86
CA VAL A 144 -2.72 -21.46 12.13
C VAL A 144 -1.81 -20.95 13.25
N GLU A 145 -0.50 -20.86 12.99
CA GLU A 145 0.51 -20.45 13.97
C GLU A 145 0.47 -18.93 14.24
N VAL A 146 0.12 -18.17 13.21
CA VAL A 146 0.01 -16.72 13.18
C VAL A 146 -1.38 -16.36 12.64
N PRO A 147 -2.43 -16.43 13.48
CA PRO A 147 -3.77 -16.05 13.08
C PRO A 147 -3.79 -14.59 12.56
N PRO A 148 -4.36 -14.34 11.36
CA PRO A 148 -4.48 -13.00 10.80
C PRO A 148 -5.10 -11.94 11.70
N GLU A 149 -6.05 -12.36 12.52
CA GLU A 149 -6.77 -11.52 13.48
C GLU A 149 -5.89 -11.10 14.66
N ASP A 150 -4.86 -11.87 15.00
CA ASP A 150 -3.88 -11.49 16.03
C ASP A 150 -2.84 -10.51 15.48
N VAL A 151 -2.51 -10.64 14.19
CA VAL A 151 -1.59 -9.71 13.51
C VAL A 151 -2.25 -8.35 13.30
N GLN A 152 -3.54 -8.33 12.96
CA GLN A 152 -4.37 -7.13 12.80
C GLN A 152 -5.60 -7.24 13.72
N PRO A 153 -5.51 -6.73 14.97
CA PRO A 153 -6.58 -6.92 15.95
C PRO A 153 -7.69 -5.87 15.88
N HIS A 154 -7.51 -4.76 15.14
CA HIS A 154 -8.53 -3.71 15.11
C HIS A 154 -9.73 -4.13 14.27
N PRO A 155 -10.97 -3.92 14.73
CA PRO A 155 -12.16 -4.21 13.93
C PRO A 155 -12.12 -3.51 12.58
N THR A 156 -12.38 -4.25 11.50
CA THR A 156 -12.44 -3.67 10.16
C THR A 156 -13.63 -2.70 10.04
N VAL A 157 -13.57 -1.78 9.08
CA VAL A 157 -14.72 -0.92 8.73
C VAL A 157 -15.94 -1.77 8.34
N PHE A 158 -15.70 -2.94 7.75
CA PHE A 158 -16.75 -3.85 7.30
C PHE A 158 -17.43 -4.56 8.48
N GLU A 159 -16.69 -5.02 9.49
CA GLU A 159 -17.25 -5.57 10.73
C GLU A 159 -18.12 -4.53 11.45
N ARG A 160 -17.62 -3.29 11.52
CA ARG A 160 -18.37 -2.17 12.12
C ARG A 160 -19.63 -1.84 11.33
N ALA A 161 -19.55 -1.80 10.00
CA ALA A 161 -20.69 -1.51 9.12
C ALA A 161 -21.76 -2.61 9.20
N THR A 162 -21.37 -3.88 9.16
CA THR A 162 -22.28 -5.02 9.34
C THR A 162 -22.95 -4.98 10.70
N SER A 163 -22.20 -4.65 11.76
CA SER A 163 -22.74 -4.49 13.11
C SER A 163 -23.74 -3.33 13.22
N ALA A 164 -23.58 -2.30 12.38
CA ALA A 164 -24.51 -1.19 12.23
C ALA A 164 -25.70 -1.49 11.29
N GLY A 165 -25.82 -2.72 10.78
CA GLY A 165 -26.94 -3.16 9.95
C GLY A 165 -26.77 -2.92 8.44
N VAL A 166 -25.59 -2.52 7.99
CA VAL A 166 -25.29 -2.38 6.55
C VAL A 166 -25.06 -3.76 5.93
N ALA A 167 -25.69 -4.04 4.80
CA ALA A 167 -25.36 -5.23 4.01
C ALA A 167 -24.02 -5.01 3.28
N VAL A 168 -22.97 -5.70 3.73
CA VAL A 168 -21.60 -5.54 3.21
C VAL A 168 -21.16 -6.75 2.39
N ASN A 169 -20.76 -6.51 1.14
CA ASN A 169 -20.14 -7.50 0.26
C ASN A 169 -18.66 -7.16 0.00
N ILE A 170 -17.80 -8.16 0.02
CA ILE A 170 -16.39 -8.07 -0.39
C ILE A 170 -16.26 -8.83 -1.70
N ILE A 171 -16.11 -8.12 -2.82
CA ILE A 171 -16.14 -8.69 -4.18
C ILE A 171 -14.73 -8.69 -4.75
N SER A 172 -14.08 -9.86 -4.77
CA SER A 172 -12.69 -9.98 -5.20
C SER A 172 -12.41 -11.39 -5.73
N GLY A 173 -11.23 -11.59 -6.32
CA GLY A 173 -10.82 -12.86 -6.92
C GLY A 173 -11.12 -14.04 -5.99
N ALA A 174 -11.77 -15.08 -6.52
CA ALA A 174 -12.17 -16.25 -5.74
C ALA A 174 -11.00 -16.93 -5.02
N GLN A 175 -9.79 -16.83 -5.58
CA GLN A 175 -8.55 -17.33 -4.99
C GLN A 175 -8.18 -16.69 -3.64
N PHE A 176 -8.68 -15.48 -3.34
CA PHE A 176 -8.39 -14.80 -2.06
C PHE A 176 -9.42 -15.09 -0.96
N THR A 177 -10.41 -15.94 -1.24
CA THR A 177 -11.40 -16.37 -0.24
C THR A 177 -10.68 -17.00 0.95
N ASN A 178 -10.89 -16.46 2.15
CA ASN A 178 -10.25 -16.91 3.40
C ASN A 178 -8.70 -16.89 3.37
N SER A 179 -8.10 -16.10 2.48
CA SER A 179 -6.66 -15.84 2.53
C SER A 179 -6.29 -15.10 3.82
N GLY A 180 -5.02 -15.15 4.21
CA GLY A 180 -4.57 -14.48 5.42
C GLY A 180 -4.81 -12.97 5.38
N LEU A 181 -4.43 -12.32 4.28
CA LEU A 181 -4.66 -10.88 4.13
C LEU A 181 -6.15 -10.52 4.12
N THR A 182 -7.01 -11.31 3.45
CA THR A 182 -8.46 -11.09 3.47
C THR A 182 -9.00 -11.15 4.90
N ARG A 183 -8.54 -12.10 5.72
CA ARG A 183 -8.93 -12.20 7.13
C ARG A 183 -8.40 -11.05 7.99
N ALA A 184 -7.16 -10.61 7.75
CA ALA A 184 -6.56 -9.49 8.46
C ALA A 184 -7.19 -8.13 8.10
N ALA A 185 -7.52 -7.90 6.84
CA ALA A 185 -7.90 -6.56 6.35
C ALA A 185 -9.38 -6.43 5.99
N LEU A 186 -10.03 -7.48 5.47
CA LEU A 186 -11.31 -7.38 4.77
C LEU A 186 -12.43 -8.21 5.40
N ARG A 187 -12.25 -8.74 6.61
CA ARG A 187 -13.28 -9.53 7.33
C ARG A 187 -14.50 -8.68 7.70
N GLY A 188 -15.65 -9.31 7.95
CA GLY A 188 -16.87 -8.65 8.44
C GLY A 188 -18.01 -8.52 7.44
N GLY A 189 -17.74 -8.70 6.15
CA GLY A 189 -18.75 -8.78 5.09
C GLY A 189 -18.90 -10.19 4.52
N GLN A 190 -19.86 -10.36 3.61
CA GLN A 190 -19.96 -11.58 2.80
C GLN A 190 -18.93 -11.54 1.68
N TYR A 191 -18.01 -12.52 1.64
CA TYR A 191 -17.04 -12.61 0.56
C TYR A 191 -17.66 -13.23 -0.68
N VAL A 192 -17.64 -12.50 -1.79
CA VAL A 192 -18.20 -12.91 -3.08
C VAL A 192 -17.04 -13.09 -4.06
N GLY A 193 -16.62 -14.34 -4.22
CA GLY A 193 -15.53 -14.70 -5.14
C GLY A 193 -15.92 -14.51 -6.61
N VAL A 194 -15.06 -13.83 -7.37
CA VAL A 194 -15.22 -13.62 -8.82
C VAL A 194 -14.06 -14.22 -9.61
N HIS A 195 -14.30 -14.57 -10.88
CA HIS A 195 -13.30 -15.19 -11.76
C HIS A 195 -12.95 -14.33 -12.97
N ALA A 196 -13.80 -13.37 -13.33
CA ALA A 196 -13.59 -12.46 -14.45
C ALA A 196 -14.21 -11.08 -14.20
N LEU A 197 -13.85 -10.11 -15.05
CA LEU A 197 -14.38 -8.74 -15.01
C LEU A 197 -15.91 -8.70 -15.12
N GLY A 198 -16.51 -9.59 -15.91
CA GLY A 198 -17.96 -9.68 -16.05
C GLY A 198 -18.65 -10.07 -14.75
N ASP A 199 -18.08 -11.02 -14.00
CA ASP A 199 -18.58 -11.42 -12.69
C ASP A 199 -18.50 -10.24 -11.71
N LEU A 200 -17.36 -9.56 -11.69
CA LEU A 200 -17.13 -8.41 -10.82
C LEU A 200 -18.17 -7.31 -11.09
N ALA A 201 -18.36 -6.92 -12.35
CA ALA A 201 -19.36 -5.93 -12.75
C ALA A 201 -20.78 -6.34 -12.31
N SER A 202 -21.18 -7.60 -12.57
CA SER A 202 -22.50 -8.11 -12.19
C SER A 202 -22.72 -8.03 -10.68
N ARG A 203 -21.76 -8.48 -9.88
CA ARG A 203 -21.88 -8.47 -8.41
C ARG A 203 -21.90 -7.07 -7.80
N VAL A 204 -21.15 -6.14 -8.37
CA VAL A 204 -21.24 -4.72 -7.98
C VAL A 204 -22.64 -4.18 -8.27
N ARG A 205 -23.17 -4.39 -9.48
CA ARG A 205 -24.50 -3.93 -9.87
C ARG A 205 -25.62 -4.53 -9.03
N GLU A 206 -25.54 -5.82 -8.70
CA GLU A 206 -26.47 -6.50 -7.79
C GLU A 206 -26.47 -5.83 -6.41
N THR A 207 -25.28 -5.55 -5.86
CA THR A 207 -25.15 -4.89 -4.55
C THR A 207 -25.75 -3.49 -4.56
N LEU A 208 -25.43 -2.68 -5.59
CA LEU A 208 -25.96 -1.33 -5.76
C LEU A 208 -27.49 -1.33 -5.92
N SER A 209 -28.04 -2.29 -6.65
CA SER A 209 -29.49 -2.43 -6.84
C SER A 209 -30.20 -2.78 -5.53
N ALA A 210 -29.55 -3.56 -4.67
CA ALA A 210 -30.07 -3.97 -3.37
C ALA A 210 -29.86 -2.93 -2.25
N ASN A 211 -29.39 -1.71 -2.55
CA ASN A 211 -29.03 -0.69 -1.54
C ASN A 211 -27.98 -1.18 -0.54
N GLY A 212 -27.08 -2.07 -0.99
CA GLY A 212 -25.97 -2.56 -0.18
C GLY A 212 -24.71 -1.72 -0.34
N PHE A 213 -23.71 -2.04 0.48
CA PHE A 213 -22.35 -1.56 0.32
C PHE A 213 -21.47 -2.71 -0.21
N CYS A 214 -20.60 -2.43 -1.18
CA CYS A 214 -19.51 -3.34 -1.51
C CYS A 214 -18.14 -2.66 -1.55
N TYR A 215 -17.13 -3.41 -1.12
CA TYR A 215 -15.74 -3.19 -1.50
C TYR A 215 -15.41 -4.18 -2.62
N ALA A 216 -14.98 -3.67 -3.78
CA ALA A 216 -14.60 -4.46 -4.93
C ALA A 216 -13.11 -4.26 -5.27
N TYR A 217 -12.43 -5.29 -5.77
CA TYR A 217 -10.98 -5.24 -6.03
C TYR A 217 -10.61 -5.91 -7.36
N HIS A 218 -9.72 -5.28 -8.12
CA HIS A 218 -9.14 -5.84 -9.35
C HIS A 218 -7.62 -5.61 -9.41
N SER A 219 -6.84 -6.68 -9.60
CA SER A 219 -5.37 -6.69 -9.43
C SER A 219 -4.56 -6.59 -10.72
N GLU A 220 -5.15 -6.86 -11.87
CA GLU A 220 -4.35 -7.18 -13.07
C GLU A 220 -3.65 -5.97 -13.70
N LEU A 221 -4.09 -4.74 -13.40
CA LEU A 221 -3.42 -3.54 -13.91
C LEU A 221 -2.02 -3.40 -13.29
N ASP A 222 -1.92 -3.59 -11.97
CA ASP A 222 -0.67 -3.68 -11.23
C ASP A 222 0.26 -4.78 -11.76
N LEU A 223 -0.27 -6.01 -11.92
CA LEU A 223 0.49 -7.15 -12.46
C LEU A 223 1.18 -6.80 -13.78
N LEU A 224 0.46 -6.17 -14.72
CA LEU A 224 1.06 -5.78 -16.00
C LEU A 224 2.03 -4.59 -15.86
N GLY A 225 1.81 -3.72 -14.88
CA GLY A 225 2.74 -2.65 -14.51
C GLY A 225 4.09 -3.23 -14.05
N HIS A 226 4.06 -4.23 -13.18
CA HIS A 226 5.25 -4.96 -12.74
C HIS A 226 5.96 -5.68 -13.89
N LEU A 227 5.23 -6.47 -14.69
CA LEU A 227 5.82 -7.35 -15.70
C LEU A 227 6.33 -6.60 -16.95
N TYR A 228 5.66 -5.53 -17.35
CA TYR A 228 5.93 -4.85 -18.63
C TYR A 228 6.29 -3.38 -18.47
N GLY A 229 6.19 -2.84 -17.26
CA GLY A 229 6.37 -1.43 -16.94
C GLY A 229 5.06 -0.62 -17.05
N PRO A 230 4.86 0.39 -16.17
CA PRO A 230 3.73 1.31 -16.27
C PRO A 230 3.75 2.08 -17.60
N GLY A 231 2.57 2.26 -18.21
CA GLY A 231 2.42 2.92 -19.51
C GLY A 231 2.85 2.09 -20.73
N SER A 232 3.31 0.86 -20.54
CA SER A 232 3.60 -0.08 -21.64
C SER A 232 2.33 -0.40 -22.44
N ALA A 233 2.50 -0.93 -23.66
CA ALA A 233 1.36 -1.29 -24.51
C ALA A 233 0.41 -2.30 -23.83
N ALA A 234 0.95 -3.31 -23.15
CA ALA A 234 0.16 -4.29 -22.41
C ALA A 234 -0.60 -3.63 -21.24
N TRP A 235 0.07 -2.77 -20.47
CA TRP A 235 -0.56 -2.02 -19.37
C TRP A 235 -1.69 -1.11 -19.88
N ARG A 236 -1.47 -0.38 -20.98
CA ARG A 236 -2.48 0.50 -21.59
C ARG A 236 -3.68 -0.28 -22.13
N MET A 237 -3.47 -1.47 -22.70
CA MET A 237 -4.57 -2.35 -23.10
C MET A 237 -5.40 -2.81 -21.88
N GLN A 238 -4.74 -3.11 -20.76
CA GLN A 238 -5.45 -3.46 -19.53
C GLN A 238 -6.19 -2.28 -18.91
N LEU A 239 -5.61 -1.08 -18.98
CA LEU A 239 -6.30 0.15 -18.57
C LEU A 239 -7.61 0.33 -19.37
N ARG A 240 -7.63 0.02 -20.68
CA ARG A 240 -8.88 0.02 -21.49
C ARG A 240 -9.89 -1.02 -21.00
N HIS A 241 -9.45 -2.17 -20.49
CA HIS A 241 -10.34 -3.17 -19.90
C HIS A 241 -10.93 -2.69 -18.56
N VAL A 242 -10.14 -2.01 -17.73
CA VAL A 242 -10.62 -1.37 -16.50
C VAL A 242 -11.63 -0.26 -16.82
N ASP A 243 -11.35 0.57 -17.82
CA ASP A 243 -12.28 1.62 -18.27
C ASP A 243 -13.63 1.02 -18.71
N ARG A 244 -13.60 -0.08 -19.48
CA ARG A 244 -14.79 -0.84 -19.87
C ARG A 244 -15.53 -1.45 -18.69
N LEU A 245 -14.82 -1.99 -17.70
CA LEU A 245 -15.42 -2.51 -16.47
C LEU A 245 -16.24 -1.42 -15.77
N VAL A 246 -15.65 -0.23 -15.58
CA VAL A 246 -16.32 0.89 -14.93
C VAL A 246 -17.52 1.34 -15.76
N ALA A 247 -17.36 1.48 -17.08
CA ALA A 247 -18.48 1.80 -17.98
C ALA A 247 -19.67 0.85 -17.79
N SER A 248 -19.42 -0.47 -17.75
CA SER A 248 -20.47 -1.48 -17.56
C SER A 248 -21.16 -1.44 -16.20
N ILE A 249 -20.48 -0.96 -15.15
CA ILE A 249 -21.11 -0.74 -13.84
C ILE A 249 -22.05 0.47 -13.90
N LEU A 250 -21.67 1.53 -14.62
CA LEU A 250 -22.42 2.78 -14.71
C LEU A 250 -23.68 2.71 -15.57
N GLU A 251 -23.70 1.88 -16.62
CA GLU A 251 -24.79 1.80 -17.61
C GLU A 251 -26.19 1.64 -16.99
N GLU A 252 -26.30 0.96 -15.87
CA GLU A 252 -27.57 0.72 -15.16
C GLU A 252 -27.48 1.09 -13.68
N MET A 253 -26.61 2.04 -13.33
CA MET A 253 -26.49 2.50 -11.94
C MET A 253 -27.77 3.25 -11.54
N PRO A 254 -28.53 2.78 -10.52
CA PRO A 254 -29.79 3.42 -10.17
C PRO A 254 -29.59 4.78 -9.46
N PRO A 255 -30.64 5.63 -9.40
CA PRO A 255 -30.60 6.89 -8.65
C PRO A 255 -30.19 6.73 -7.19
N GLY A 256 -29.35 7.65 -6.70
CA GLY A 256 -28.91 7.66 -5.29
C GLY A 256 -27.87 6.58 -4.96
N ARG A 257 -27.16 6.06 -5.96
CA ARG A 257 -26.01 5.15 -5.78
C ARG A 257 -24.69 5.89 -5.97
N LEU A 258 -23.65 5.37 -5.34
CA LEU A 258 -22.28 5.87 -5.48
C LEU A 258 -21.35 4.76 -5.99
N LEU A 259 -20.58 5.05 -7.03
CA LEU A 259 -19.35 4.32 -7.33
C LEU A 259 -18.16 5.23 -7.06
N ALA A 260 -17.28 4.80 -6.14
CA ALA A 260 -15.98 5.41 -5.88
C ALA A 260 -14.89 4.48 -6.39
N VAL A 261 -14.10 4.92 -7.37
CA VAL A 261 -12.94 4.17 -7.88
C VAL A 261 -11.66 4.79 -7.32
N VAL A 262 -10.80 3.95 -6.75
CA VAL A 262 -9.53 4.34 -6.09
C VAL A 262 -8.41 3.35 -6.42
N ALA A 263 -7.19 3.63 -5.93
CA ALA A 263 -6.06 2.72 -5.96
C ALA A 263 -5.35 2.68 -4.59
N ASP A 264 -4.58 1.64 -4.33
CA ASP A 264 -3.69 1.46 -3.16
C ASP A 264 -2.31 2.09 -3.34
N HIS A 265 -1.85 2.24 -4.58
CA HIS A 265 -0.62 2.94 -4.96
C HIS A 265 -0.60 3.25 -6.45
N GLY A 266 0.38 4.06 -6.86
CA GLY A 266 0.84 4.14 -8.23
C GLY A 266 2.01 3.20 -8.52
N MET A 267 2.86 3.55 -9.49
CA MET A 267 3.94 2.68 -9.96
C MET A 267 5.01 3.50 -10.68
N VAL A 268 6.28 3.12 -10.51
CA VAL A 268 7.41 3.67 -11.28
C VAL A 268 8.10 2.58 -12.09
N SER A 269 8.67 2.95 -13.23
CA SER A 269 9.64 2.10 -13.91
C SER A 269 11.00 2.25 -13.23
N VAL A 270 11.63 1.14 -12.87
CA VAL A 270 12.98 1.16 -12.30
C VAL A 270 14.03 1.33 -13.40
N ASP A 271 15.00 2.20 -13.18
CA ASP A 271 16.16 2.35 -14.07
C ASP A 271 17.22 1.30 -13.68
N PRO A 272 17.62 0.38 -14.58
CA PRO A 272 18.67 -0.59 -14.31
C PRO A 272 19.99 0.03 -13.82
N ALA A 273 20.29 1.28 -14.19
CA ALA A 273 21.48 1.99 -13.73
C ALA A 273 21.41 2.42 -12.24
N ASP A 274 20.21 2.54 -11.71
CA ASP A 274 19.95 2.92 -10.31
C ASP A 274 19.56 1.73 -9.42
N VAL A 275 19.66 0.51 -9.94
CA VAL A 275 19.46 -0.72 -9.17
C VAL A 275 20.68 -0.99 -8.30
N VAL A 276 20.44 -1.14 -6.99
CA VAL A 276 21.40 -1.64 -6.01
C VAL A 276 20.99 -3.05 -5.62
N ASP A 277 21.80 -4.03 -6.00
CA ASP A 277 21.66 -5.37 -5.43
C ASP A 277 22.34 -5.41 -4.06
N ILE A 278 21.56 -5.75 -3.03
CA ILE A 278 22.04 -5.84 -1.65
C ILE A 278 22.89 -7.10 -1.49
N ASP A 279 22.53 -8.20 -2.15
CA ASP A 279 23.19 -9.50 -1.98
C ASP A 279 24.65 -9.45 -2.50
N ASP A 280 24.91 -8.65 -3.53
CA ASP A 280 26.25 -8.41 -4.09
C ASP A 280 27.13 -7.46 -3.25
N ARG A 281 26.60 -6.89 -2.16
CA ARG A 281 27.27 -5.85 -1.37
C ARG A 281 27.40 -6.26 0.09
N GLN A 282 28.47 -7.00 0.39
CA GLN A 282 28.77 -7.46 1.76
C GLN A 282 28.71 -6.34 2.83
N ALA A 283 29.12 -5.12 2.48
CA ALA A 283 29.04 -3.98 3.40
C ALA A 283 27.60 -3.70 3.88
N LEU A 284 26.58 -3.86 3.03
CA LEU A 284 25.17 -3.68 3.37
C LEU A 284 24.60 -4.81 4.24
N LEU A 285 25.31 -5.95 4.34
CA LEU A 285 24.89 -7.13 5.11
C LEU A 285 25.59 -7.24 6.47
N ASN A 286 26.68 -6.49 6.69
CA ASN A 286 27.42 -6.53 7.96
C ASN A 286 26.55 -5.96 9.10
N GLY A 287 26.34 -6.75 10.17
CA GLY A 287 25.50 -6.36 11.30
C GLY A 287 24.00 -6.36 11.01
N VAL A 288 23.57 -6.91 9.86
CA VAL A 288 22.17 -7.03 9.47
C VAL A 288 21.67 -8.44 9.74
N ALA A 289 20.67 -8.55 10.62
CA ALA A 289 20.01 -9.81 10.94
C ALA A 289 18.98 -10.24 9.87
N ALA A 290 18.30 -9.29 9.22
CA ALA A 290 17.41 -9.55 8.10
C ALA A 290 17.11 -8.29 7.28
N VAL A 291 16.75 -8.49 6.02
CA VAL A 291 16.19 -7.43 5.16
C VAL A 291 14.80 -7.85 4.70
N GLY A 292 13.79 -7.07 5.09
CA GLY A 292 12.41 -7.19 4.61
C GLY A 292 11.98 -5.96 3.83
N GLY A 293 10.66 -5.80 3.69
CA GLY A 293 10.03 -4.79 2.85
C GLY A 293 9.92 -5.24 1.39
N GLU A 294 10.04 -4.27 0.49
CA GLU A 294 9.98 -4.41 -0.96
C GLU A 294 11.11 -3.61 -1.63
N PRO A 295 11.39 -3.80 -2.94
CA PRO A 295 12.53 -3.16 -3.58
C PRO A 295 12.57 -1.63 -3.50
N ARG A 296 11.41 -0.99 -3.31
CA ARG A 296 11.29 0.46 -3.15
C ARG A 296 11.29 0.93 -1.69
N ALA A 297 11.03 0.04 -0.74
CA ALA A 297 11.00 0.36 0.69
C ALA A 297 11.54 -0.81 1.52
N ARG A 298 12.80 -0.72 1.95
CA ARG A 298 13.47 -1.77 2.71
C ARG A 298 13.37 -1.51 4.21
N HIS A 299 13.04 -2.55 4.95
CA HIS A 299 13.12 -2.61 6.40
C HIS A 299 14.30 -3.49 6.79
N VAL A 300 15.33 -2.89 7.37
CA VAL A 300 16.57 -3.56 7.77
C VAL A 300 16.51 -3.82 9.27
N TYR A 301 16.58 -5.09 9.64
CA TYR A 301 16.62 -5.55 11.02
C TYR A 301 18.07 -5.86 11.37
N ILE A 302 18.55 -5.34 12.49
CA ILE A 302 19.97 -5.37 12.83
C ILE A 302 20.29 -6.41 13.93
N GLU A 303 21.57 -6.74 14.05
CA GLU A 303 22.12 -7.41 15.22
C GLU A 303 22.29 -6.41 16.39
N ASP A 304 22.30 -6.92 17.62
CA ASP A 304 22.42 -6.09 18.82
C ASP A 304 23.70 -5.24 18.79
N GLY A 305 23.53 -3.93 18.95
CA GLY A 305 24.64 -2.96 18.96
C GLY A 305 25.10 -2.47 17.57
N ALA A 306 24.53 -2.96 16.47
CA ALA A 306 24.99 -2.63 15.12
C ALA A 306 24.35 -1.37 14.49
N LEU A 307 23.42 -0.70 15.18
CA LEU A 307 22.57 0.36 14.59
C LEU A 307 23.37 1.48 13.92
N ALA A 308 24.36 2.03 14.63
CA ALA A 308 25.12 3.18 14.14
C ALA A 308 25.90 2.84 12.87
N ASP A 309 26.57 1.68 12.86
CA ASP A 309 27.41 1.25 11.74
C ASP A 309 26.56 0.87 10.52
N VAL A 310 25.44 0.16 10.73
CA VAL A 310 24.49 -0.20 9.66
C VAL A 310 23.87 1.06 9.06
N LEU A 311 23.38 1.99 9.89
CA LEU A 311 22.75 3.21 9.42
C LEU A 311 23.71 4.05 8.56
N VAL A 312 24.94 4.28 9.03
CA VAL A 312 25.97 5.02 8.27
C VAL A 312 26.28 4.30 6.96
N THR A 313 26.49 2.98 7.00
CA THR A 313 26.84 2.20 5.81
C THR A 313 25.74 2.24 4.76
N TRP A 314 24.48 2.10 5.18
CA TRP A 314 23.33 2.19 4.27
C TRP A 314 23.15 3.61 3.71
N GLN A 315 23.32 4.64 4.54
CA GLN A 315 23.27 6.04 4.10
C GLN A 315 24.34 6.36 3.04
N GLU A 316 25.58 5.92 3.27
CA GLU A 316 26.68 6.16 2.33
C GLU A 316 26.54 5.34 1.05
N SER A 317 26.12 4.07 1.17
CA SER A 317 26.00 3.16 0.02
C SER A 317 24.83 3.49 -0.90
N LEU A 318 23.73 4.00 -0.34
CA LEU A 318 22.52 4.34 -1.08
C LEU A 318 22.40 5.83 -1.39
N ALA A 319 23.11 6.71 -0.68
CA ALA A 319 23.31 8.13 -0.97
C ALA A 319 22.12 8.85 -1.65
N ASP A 320 22.21 9.07 -2.97
CA ASP A 320 21.24 9.77 -3.81
C ASP A 320 20.05 8.90 -4.25
N ARG A 321 20.14 7.58 -4.09
CA ARG A 321 19.14 6.58 -4.49
C ARG A 321 18.09 6.30 -3.43
N ALA A 322 18.32 6.60 -2.16
CA ALA A 322 17.34 6.34 -1.11
C ALA A 322 17.41 7.36 0.03
N TRP A 323 16.26 7.64 0.65
CA TRP A 323 16.21 8.21 1.99
C TRP A 323 16.43 7.08 2.99
N VAL A 324 17.55 7.11 3.70
CA VAL A 324 17.92 6.09 4.69
C VAL A 324 17.94 6.70 6.08
N VAL A 325 17.08 6.19 6.95
CA VAL A 325 16.87 6.73 8.30
C VAL A 325 16.70 5.61 9.32
N SER A 326 16.92 5.91 10.59
CA SER A 326 16.52 5.01 11.67
C SER A 326 15.00 4.87 11.74
N ARG A 327 14.53 3.81 12.40
CA ARG A 327 13.11 3.61 12.73
C ARG A 327 12.46 4.85 13.33
N ASP A 328 13.11 5.43 14.35
CA ASP A 328 12.54 6.54 15.11
C ASP A 328 12.45 7.80 14.25
N GLN A 329 13.46 8.07 13.41
CA GLN A 329 13.40 9.16 12.44
C GLN A 329 12.30 8.97 11.40
N ALA A 330 12.05 7.75 10.91
CA ALA A 330 10.95 7.48 9.98
C ALA A 330 9.58 7.68 10.64
N ILE A 331 9.44 7.27 11.91
CA ILE A 331 8.22 7.48 12.70
C ILE A 331 8.00 8.98 12.96
N ASP A 332 9.04 9.70 13.40
CA ASP A 332 8.98 11.14 13.67
C ASP A 332 8.70 11.97 12.40
N ALA A 333 9.15 11.49 11.24
CA ALA A 333 8.81 12.07 9.93
C ALA A 333 7.40 11.73 9.44
N GLY A 334 6.63 10.95 10.22
CA GLY A 334 5.24 10.62 9.94
C GLY A 334 5.05 9.58 8.83
N TRP A 335 6.09 8.84 8.42
CA TRP A 335 5.99 7.89 7.30
C TRP A 335 4.88 6.86 7.53
N PHE A 336 4.75 6.35 8.76
CA PHE A 336 3.73 5.35 9.11
C PHE A 336 2.40 5.98 9.60
N GLY A 337 2.21 7.29 9.41
CA GLY A 337 1.08 8.05 9.94
C GLY A 337 1.36 8.69 11.31
N GLU A 338 0.41 9.49 11.79
CA GLU A 338 0.54 10.30 13.02
C GLU A 338 0.75 9.47 14.31
N ARG A 339 0.33 8.20 14.29
CA ARG A 339 0.39 7.29 15.44
C ARG A 339 0.95 5.95 15.01
N VAL A 340 1.87 5.43 15.81
CA VAL A 340 2.42 4.08 15.67
C VAL A 340 2.15 3.32 16.95
N ASN A 341 1.42 2.22 16.86
CA ASN A 341 1.14 1.38 18.03
C ASN A 341 2.42 0.68 18.51
N ASP A 342 2.59 0.54 19.83
CA ASP A 342 3.78 -0.10 20.42
C ASP A 342 4.00 -1.53 19.89
N ALA A 343 2.92 -2.28 19.66
CA ALA A 343 2.97 -3.63 19.08
C ALA A 343 3.38 -3.66 17.60
N VAL A 344 3.27 -2.52 16.89
CA VAL A 344 3.66 -2.37 15.48
C VAL A 344 5.12 -1.96 15.35
N ARG A 345 5.66 -1.19 16.30
CA ARG A 345 7.04 -0.67 16.24
C ARG A 345 8.10 -1.75 15.95
N PRO A 346 8.06 -2.98 16.52
CA PRO A 346 9.02 -4.04 16.19
C PRO A 346 8.91 -4.59 14.76
N ARG A 347 7.79 -4.35 14.07
CA ARG A 347 7.58 -4.76 12.67
C ARG A 347 8.25 -3.83 11.67
N ILE A 348 8.55 -2.60 12.09
CA ILE A 348 9.29 -1.63 11.28
C ILE A 348 10.78 -1.96 11.44
N GLY A 349 11.55 -2.06 10.36
CA GLY A 349 13.02 -2.21 10.44
C GLY A 349 13.69 -1.18 11.36
N ASP A 350 14.83 -1.54 11.95
CA ASP A 350 15.64 -0.62 12.77
C ASP A 350 16.24 0.51 11.91
N VAL A 351 16.53 0.19 10.65
CA VAL A 351 16.82 1.15 9.57
C VAL A 351 15.78 0.97 8.47
N VAL A 352 15.26 2.08 7.95
CA VAL A 352 14.30 2.11 6.84
C VAL A 352 14.95 2.86 5.68
N ALA A 353 14.88 2.26 4.49
CA ALA A 353 15.37 2.86 3.26
C ALA A 353 14.24 2.96 2.24
N ALA A 354 13.87 4.19 1.87
CA ALA A 354 12.85 4.49 0.87
C ALA A 354 13.51 4.99 -0.42
N ALA A 355 13.31 4.29 -1.54
CA ALA A 355 13.93 4.59 -2.82
C ALA A 355 13.50 5.96 -3.38
N ARG A 356 14.42 6.66 -4.03
CA ARG A 356 14.21 7.95 -4.70
C ARG A 356 14.12 7.75 -6.21
N GLY A 357 13.38 8.61 -6.89
CA GLY A 357 13.28 8.58 -8.36
C GLY A 357 12.94 7.18 -8.87
N SER A 358 13.77 6.64 -9.76
CA SER A 358 13.66 5.31 -10.39
C SER A 358 14.56 4.24 -9.76
N ALA A 359 15.18 4.49 -8.60
CA ALA A 359 16.09 3.54 -7.97
C ALA A 359 15.36 2.32 -7.38
N ALA A 360 16.05 1.20 -7.20
CA ALA A 360 15.53 0.06 -6.45
C ALA A 360 16.64 -0.65 -5.69
N MET A 361 16.29 -1.18 -4.51
CA MET A 361 17.18 -1.99 -3.68
C MET A 361 16.71 -3.43 -3.80
N VAL A 362 17.34 -4.23 -4.66
CA VAL A 362 16.92 -5.60 -4.96
C VAL A 362 17.73 -6.64 -4.17
N ARG A 363 17.26 -7.89 -4.18
CA ARG A 363 17.94 -9.04 -3.58
C ARG A 363 17.87 -10.21 -4.55
N ARG A 364 18.75 -10.25 -5.55
CA ARG A 364 18.57 -11.20 -6.67
C ARG A 364 18.73 -12.65 -6.26
N GLU A 365 19.50 -12.93 -5.22
CA GLU A 365 19.69 -14.30 -4.74
C GLU A 365 18.48 -14.75 -3.90
N ILE A 366 17.94 -13.85 -3.07
CA ILE A 366 16.89 -14.19 -2.11
C ILE A 366 15.47 -13.95 -2.64
N GLU A 367 15.30 -12.96 -3.50
CA GLU A 367 14.04 -12.49 -4.09
C GLU A 367 14.15 -12.40 -5.63
N PRO A 368 14.49 -13.49 -6.34
CA PRO A 368 14.77 -13.44 -7.77
C PRO A 368 13.57 -13.01 -8.62
N MET A 369 12.35 -13.37 -8.20
CA MET A 369 11.13 -12.99 -8.92
C MET A 369 10.88 -11.49 -8.82
N GLU A 370 10.86 -10.95 -7.61
CA GLU A 370 10.65 -9.53 -7.32
C GLU A 370 11.75 -8.69 -7.98
N SER A 371 13.00 -9.15 -7.90
CA SER A 371 14.16 -8.48 -8.50
C SER A 371 14.14 -8.46 -10.04
N SER A 372 13.30 -9.27 -10.69
CA SER A 372 13.16 -9.32 -12.15
C SER A 372 12.09 -8.37 -12.71
N LEU A 373 11.26 -7.77 -11.84
CA LEU A 373 10.16 -6.89 -12.25
C LEU A 373 10.69 -5.54 -12.79
N ILE A 374 9.96 -4.99 -13.75
CA ILE A 374 10.28 -3.70 -14.41
C ILE A 374 9.62 -2.54 -13.67
N GLY A 375 8.33 -2.65 -13.41
CA GLY A 375 7.60 -1.70 -12.58
C GLY A 375 7.78 -2.03 -11.10
N HIS A 376 7.94 -1.02 -10.26
CA HIS A 376 7.93 -1.16 -8.80
C HIS A 376 7.17 -0.02 -8.13
N HIS A 377 6.71 -0.28 -6.91
CA HIS A 377 6.12 0.70 -6.00
C HIS A 377 6.56 0.37 -4.57
N GLY A 378 6.23 1.24 -3.62
CA GLY A 378 6.47 1.04 -2.18
C GLY A 378 7.07 2.26 -1.47
N SER A 379 7.67 3.19 -2.21
CA SER A 379 8.36 4.34 -1.64
C SER A 379 7.46 5.59 -1.49
N LEU A 380 8.09 6.73 -1.19
CA LEU A 380 7.48 8.03 -0.88
C LEU A 380 7.47 8.97 -2.09
N THR A 381 7.69 8.47 -3.31
CA THR A 381 7.60 9.34 -4.48
C THR A 381 6.14 9.63 -4.80
N PHE A 382 5.87 10.82 -5.33
CA PHE A 382 4.50 11.22 -5.69
C PHE A 382 3.86 10.22 -6.68
N ALA A 383 4.63 9.71 -7.65
CA ALA A 383 4.17 8.71 -8.61
C ALA A 383 3.70 7.39 -7.96
N GLU A 384 4.16 7.08 -6.75
CA GLU A 384 3.75 5.90 -5.99
C GLU A 384 2.65 6.25 -4.97
N GLN A 385 2.71 7.43 -4.33
CA GLN A 385 1.81 7.80 -3.25
C GLN A 385 0.49 8.44 -3.70
N ALA A 386 0.45 9.06 -4.88
CA ALA A 386 -0.71 9.79 -5.37
C ALA A 386 -1.63 8.87 -6.19
N VAL A 387 -2.88 8.72 -5.74
CA VAL A 387 -3.90 7.88 -6.39
C VAL A 387 -5.16 8.68 -6.69
N PRO A 388 -5.91 8.35 -7.75
CA PRO A 388 -7.13 9.08 -8.08
C PRO A 388 -8.27 8.69 -7.14
N LEU A 389 -9.18 9.64 -6.85
CA LEU A 389 -10.54 9.36 -6.43
C LEU A 389 -11.49 9.73 -7.56
N LEU A 390 -12.11 8.73 -8.17
CA LEU A 390 -13.10 8.91 -9.23
C LEU A 390 -14.48 8.66 -8.66
N LEU A 391 -15.42 9.58 -8.88
CA LEU A 391 -16.76 9.52 -8.28
C LEU A 391 -17.84 9.55 -9.36
N ALA A 392 -18.74 8.58 -9.32
CA ALA A 392 -19.96 8.58 -10.11
C ALA A 392 -21.19 8.44 -9.22
N TYR A 393 -22.21 9.24 -9.52
CA TYR A 393 -23.49 9.25 -8.82
C TYR A 393 -24.60 8.86 -9.79
N GLY A 394 -25.48 7.95 -9.38
CA GLY A 394 -26.60 7.47 -10.19
C GLY A 394 -27.83 8.36 -10.11
#